data_AF-A0A532V4W1-F1
#
_entry.id   AF-A0A532V4W1-F1
#
_cell.length_a   1.000
_cell.length_b   1.000
_cell.length_c   1.000
_cell.angle_alpha   90.00
_cell.angle_beta   90.00
_cell.angle_gamma   90.00
#
_symmetry.space_group_name_H-M   'P 1'
#
loop_
_entity.id
_entity.type
_entity.pdbx_description
1 polymer ?
#
loop_
_entity_poly.entity_id
_entity_poly.type
_entity_poly.pdbx_seq_one_letter_code
_entity_poly.pdbx_strand_id
1 'polypeptide(L)'
;MAQFVLAFLLIGGVELEVDWSELSVHFYGPVNLASDTLYKGELEASLDSMLATIPLYGELSLGDAVARSRDAQNYFQTALSYPQVVSTRYSTAGEVQNEYVISLVGPFLEELIPRPMQPPTLHEQEPDASTGPEQNNLSSIPSTGFIIDARGTGFRPGIFPRLLDPQGNVILDAGNVDRDVLLERGYVHYAYSPRAALQTRELGLNPLRLVAERTVGRDRCDIVLSAADAERILDSPLNLRLLCECMVTIIIDRQ
;
A
#
# COMPACT_ATOMS: atom_id res chain seq x y z
N MET A 1 -16.99 -17.32 3.02
CA MET A 1 -16.70 -18.28 1.94
C MET A 1 -17.10 -17.59 0.64
N ALA A 2 -16.22 -16.75 0.10
CA ALA A 2 -16.48 -16.00 -1.13
C ALA A 2 -16.02 -16.86 -2.30
N GLN A 3 -16.97 -17.24 -3.15
CA GLN A 3 -16.74 -18.02 -4.36
C GLN A 3 -16.37 -17.04 -5.48
N PHE A 4 -15.08 -16.95 -5.80
CA PHE A 4 -14.61 -16.23 -6.98
C PHE A 4 -14.77 -17.15 -8.20
N VAL A 5 -15.62 -16.73 -9.14
CA VAL A 5 -15.69 -17.33 -10.47
C VAL A 5 -14.94 -16.38 -11.40
N LEU A 6 -13.73 -16.76 -11.80
CA LEU A 6 -12.97 -16.07 -12.83
C LEU A 6 -12.98 -16.93 -14.10
N ALA A 7 -13.30 -16.31 -15.23
CA ALA A 7 -13.25 -16.92 -16.56
C ALA A 7 -12.28 -16.11 -17.39
N PHE A 8 -11.04 -16.58 -17.63
CA PHE A 8 -10.07 -15.77 -18.38
C PHE A 8 -9.16 -16.62 -19.31
N LEU A 9 -8.71 -15.93 -20.35
CA LEU A 9 -8.29 -16.45 -21.66
C LEU A 9 -6.76 -16.58 -21.73
N LEU A 10 -6.28 -17.74 -22.20
CA LEU A 10 -4.87 -18.13 -22.34
C LEU A 10 -4.10 -17.31 -23.40
N ILE A 11 -3.07 -16.58 -22.96
CA ILE A 11 -1.86 -16.28 -23.76
C ILE A 11 -0.66 -16.28 -22.81
N GLY A 12 0.25 -17.26 -23.01
CA GLY A 12 1.47 -17.59 -22.24
C GLY A 12 1.97 -16.63 -21.16
N GLY A 13 2.05 -17.15 -19.93
CA GLY A 13 2.59 -16.49 -18.73
C GLY A 13 2.00 -17.12 -17.47
N VAL A 14 2.66 -16.98 -16.32
CA VAL A 14 2.08 -17.37 -15.03
C VAL A 14 1.11 -16.27 -14.60
N GLU A 15 -0.11 -16.66 -14.26
CA GLU A 15 -1.12 -15.72 -13.76
C GLU A 15 -0.75 -15.28 -12.34
N LEU A 16 -0.59 -13.95 -12.18
CA LEU A 16 -0.25 -13.31 -10.93
C LEU A 16 -1.38 -12.34 -10.56
N GLU A 17 -1.78 -12.36 -9.30
CA GLU A 17 -2.78 -11.45 -8.74
C GLU A 17 -2.14 -10.67 -7.59
N VAL A 18 -2.37 -9.36 -7.55
CA VAL A 18 -1.96 -8.53 -6.41
C VAL A 18 -3.14 -8.41 -5.45
N ASP A 19 -3.01 -8.95 -4.25
CA ASP A 19 -3.94 -8.63 -3.16
C ASP A 19 -3.49 -7.32 -2.51
N TRP A 20 -4.13 -6.21 -2.91
CA TRP A 20 -3.85 -4.90 -2.34
C TRP A 20 -4.19 -4.79 -0.86
N SER A 21 -5.12 -5.59 -0.34
CA SER A 21 -5.50 -5.52 1.07
C SER A 21 -4.47 -6.15 2.00
N GLU A 22 -3.70 -7.10 1.49
CA GLU A 22 -2.58 -7.75 2.20
C GLU A 22 -1.20 -7.30 1.68
N LEU A 23 -1.17 -6.49 0.62
CA LEU A 23 0.04 -6.11 -0.12
C LEU A 23 0.89 -7.34 -0.44
N SER A 24 0.28 -8.29 -1.15
CA SER A 24 0.91 -9.55 -1.52
C SER A 24 0.63 -9.91 -2.97
N VAL A 25 1.47 -10.79 -3.51
CA VAL A 25 1.32 -11.36 -4.85
C VAL A 25 0.94 -12.82 -4.69
N HIS A 26 -0.17 -13.22 -5.28
CA HIS A 26 -0.67 -14.59 -5.30
C HIS A 26 -0.52 -15.18 -6.70
N PHE A 27 -0.16 -16.45 -6.76
CA PHE A 27 -0.17 -17.21 -8.01
C PHE A 27 -0.35 -18.69 -7.73
N TYR A 28 -0.87 -19.41 -8.72
CA TYR A 28 -0.96 -20.86 -8.68
C TYR A 28 0.25 -21.46 -9.37
N GLY A 29 0.67 -22.66 -8.97
CA GLY A 29 1.81 -23.33 -9.60
C GLY A 29 1.91 -24.81 -9.23
N PRO A 30 2.90 -25.52 -9.81
CA PRO A 30 3.14 -26.94 -9.54
C PRO A 30 3.50 -27.18 -8.08
N VAL A 31 3.13 -28.35 -7.53
CA VAL A 31 3.37 -28.70 -6.12
C VAL A 31 4.84 -28.58 -5.71
N ASN A 32 5.75 -28.92 -6.61
CA ASN A 32 7.19 -28.80 -6.41
C ASN A 32 7.78 -27.64 -7.25
N LEU A 33 7.24 -26.44 -7.05
CA LEU A 33 7.73 -25.22 -7.70
C LEU A 33 9.25 -25.05 -7.60
N ALA A 34 9.84 -25.36 -6.45
CA ALA A 34 11.28 -25.19 -6.22
C ALA A 34 12.15 -25.94 -7.23
N SER A 35 11.68 -27.09 -7.72
CA SER A 35 12.42 -27.96 -8.65
C SER A 35 12.05 -27.75 -10.13
N ASP A 36 10.99 -26.99 -10.41
CA ASP A 36 10.49 -26.77 -11.78
C ASP A 36 11.14 -25.52 -12.40
N THR A 37 12.25 -25.72 -13.10
CA THR A 37 13.04 -24.63 -13.68
C THR A 37 12.35 -23.93 -14.85
N LEU A 38 11.54 -24.66 -15.63
CA LEU A 38 10.80 -24.07 -16.75
C LEU A 38 9.72 -23.13 -16.22
N TYR A 39 8.93 -23.62 -15.26
CA TYR A 39 7.88 -22.82 -14.63
C TYR A 39 8.45 -21.58 -13.95
N LYS A 40 9.59 -21.71 -13.26
CA LYS A 40 10.28 -20.58 -12.62
C LYS A 40 10.69 -19.50 -13.61
N GLY A 41 11.20 -19.86 -14.78
CA GLY A 41 11.57 -18.88 -15.81
C GLY A 41 10.37 -18.08 -16.33
N GLU A 42 9.23 -18.74 -16.54
CA GLU A 42 7.98 -18.06 -16.94
C GLU A 42 7.41 -17.19 -15.82
N LEU A 43 7.49 -17.67 -14.57
CA LEU A 43 7.08 -16.94 -13.38
C LEU A 43 7.92 -15.67 -13.16
N GLU A 44 9.26 -15.75 -13.30
CA GLU A 44 10.15 -14.59 -13.20
C GLU A 44 9.80 -13.52 -14.22
N ALA A 45 9.62 -13.89 -15.50
CA ALA A 45 9.25 -12.93 -16.54
C ALA A 45 7.87 -12.29 -16.29
N SER A 46 6.92 -13.08 -15.76
CA SER A 46 5.58 -12.61 -15.42
C SER A 46 5.63 -11.65 -14.21
N LEU A 47 6.46 -11.97 -13.22
CA LEU A 47 6.69 -11.16 -12.03
C LEU A 47 7.34 -9.83 -12.39
N ASP A 48 8.40 -9.82 -13.20
CA ASP A 48 9.04 -8.59 -13.69
C ASP A 48 8.04 -7.70 -14.44
N SER A 49 7.23 -8.30 -15.31
CA SER A 49 6.19 -7.59 -16.06
C SER A 49 5.15 -6.98 -15.12
N MET A 50 4.69 -7.72 -14.12
CA MET A 50 3.72 -7.23 -13.15
C MET A 50 4.30 -6.12 -12.26
N LEU A 51 5.51 -6.31 -11.70
CA LEU A 51 6.18 -5.32 -10.86
C LEU A 51 6.41 -3.99 -11.61
N ALA A 52 6.70 -4.04 -12.92
CA ALA A 52 6.83 -2.86 -13.75
C ALA A 52 5.52 -2.06 -13.91
N THR A 53 4.36 -2.69 -13.66
CA THR A 53 3.06 -1.99 -13.68
C THR A 53 2.68 -1.36 -12.35
N ILE A 54 3.31 -1.78 -11.24
CA ILE A 54 2.97 -1.31 -9.89
C ILE A 54 3.70 0.02 -9.64
N PRO A 55 3.00 1.13 -9.37
CA PRO A 55 3.63 2.37 -8.97
C PRO A 55 4.31 2.22 -7.61
N LEU A 56 5.56 2.69 -7.50
CA LEU A 56 6.25 2.80 -6.22
C LEU A 56 5.96 4.17 -5.60
N TYR A 57 6.42 5.25 -6.25
CA TYR A 57 6.07 6.65 -5.95
C TYR A 57 6.33 7.51 -7.19
N GLY A 58 5.56 8.59 -7.37
CA GLY A 58 5.74 9.49 -8.51
C GLY A 58 5.66 8.77 -9.85
N GLU A 59 6.75 8.78 -10.62
CA GLU A 59 6.88 8.06 -11.91
C GLU A 59 7.76 6.79 -11.81
N LEU A 60 8.24 6.43 -10.61
CA LEU A 60 9.06 5.24 -10.42
C LEU A 60 8.15 4.02 -10.21
N SER A 61 8.33 2.99 -11.03
CA SER A 61 7.66 1.70 -10.83
C SER A 61 8.39 0.84 -9.79
N LEU A 62 7.67 -0.12 -9.20
CA LEU A 62 8.23 -1.11 -8.30
C LEU A 62 9.27 -1.97 -9.03
N GLY A 63 8.99 -2.36 -10.28
CA GLY A 63 9.93 -3.10 -11.12
C GLY A 63 11.25 -2.36 -11.35
N ASP A 64 11.20 -1.07 -11.65
CA ASP A 64 12.41 -0.24 -11.81
C ASP A 64 13.21 -0.13 -10.52
N ALA A 65 12.54 -0.05 -9.37
CA ALA A 65 13.19 0.02 -8.07
C ALA A 65 13.86 -1.30 -7.69
N VAL A 66 13.18 -2.43 -7.93
CA VAL A 66 13.73 -3.78 -7.74
C VAL A 66 14.94 -4.00 -8.65
N ALA A 67 14.88 -3.59 -9.92
CA ALA A 67 16.01 -3.67 -10.85
C ALA A 67 17.25 -2.89 -10.36
N ARG A 68 17.09 -1.92 -9.45
CA ARG A 68 18.18 -1.09 -8.89
C ARG A 68 18.69 -1.56 -7.53
N SER A 69 18.01 -2.50 -6.86
CA SER A 69 18.41 -3.03 -5.55
C SER A 69 18.73 -4.52 -5.63
N ARG A 70 19.98 -4.88 -5.32
CA ARG A 70 20.40 -6.29 -5.24
C ARG A 70 19.65 -7.04 -4.14
N ASP A 71 19.37 -6.36 -3.03
CA ASP A 71 18.67 -6.98 -1.91
C ASP A 71 17.19 -7.22 -2.25
N ALA A 72 16.55 -6.30 -2.97
CA ALA A 72 15.20 -6.53 -3.51
C ALA A 72 15.16 -7.66 -4.56
N GLN A 73 16.17 -7.76 -5.44
CA GLN A 73 16.30 -8.90 -6.36
C GLN A 73 16.47 -10.22 -5.62
N ASN A 74 17.35 -10.24 -4.62
CA ASN A 74 17.59 -11.41 -3.78
C ASN A 74 16.34 -11.83 -3.00
N TYR A 75 15.52 -10.88 -2.57
CA TYR A 75 14.24 -11.15 -1.92
C TYR A 75 13.33 -12.01 -2.81
N PHE A 76 13.08 -11.58 -4.05
CA PHE A 76 12.24 -12.35 -4.97
C PHE A 76 12.87 -13.68 -5.36
N GLN A 77 14.18 -13.73 -5.61
CA GLN A 77 14.88 -14.98 -5.89
C GLN A 77 14.79 -15.99 -4.73
N THR A 78 14.83 -15.49 -3.48
CA THR A 78 14.63 -16.30 -2.29
C THR A 78 13.19 -16.77 -2.19
N ALA A 79 12.20 -15.90 -2.46
CA ALA A 79 10.79 -16.27 -2.47
C ALA A 79 10.48 -17.35 -3.52
N LEU A 80 11.12 -17.33 -4.69
CA LEU A 80 10.99 -18.37 -5.71
C LEU A 80 11.72 -19.67 -5.35
N SER A 81 12.80 -19.59 -4.57
CA SER A 81 13.56 -20.75 -4.09
C SER A 81 12.88 -21.44 -2.91
N TYR A 82 12.23 -20.67 -2.03
CA TYR A 82 11.56 -21.10 -0.81
C TYR A 82 10.12 -20.58 -0.77
N PRO A 83 9.27 -21.01 -1.72
CA PRO A 83 7.96 -20.42 -1.91
C PRO A 83 7.02 -20.79 -0.77
N GLN A 84 6.28 -19.79 -0.29
CA GLN A 84 5.29 -19.97 0.79
C GLN A 84 3.98 -20.47 0.19
N VAL A 85 3.54 -21.65 0.62
CA VAL A 85 2.27 -22.25 0.18
C VAL A 85 1.14 -21.75 1.08
N VAL A 86 0.13 -21.14 0.48
CA VAL A 86 -1.10 -20.70 1.17
C VAL A 86 -2.12 -21.83 1.21
N SER A 87 -2.35 -22.46 0.06
CA SER A 87 -3.35 -23.53 -0.08
C SER A 87 -2.96 -24.51 -1.19
N THR A 88 -3.54 -25.70 -1.17
CA THR A 88 -3.44 -26.68 -2.25
C THR A 88 -4.83 -26.88 -2.84
N ARG A 89 -4.95 -26.79 -4.16
CA ARG A 89 -6.21 -26.93 -4.88
C ARG A 89 -6.10 -28.02 -5.95
N TYR A 90 -7.25 -28.59 -6.30
CA TYR A 90 -7.37 -29.54 -7.41
C TYR A 90 -7.98 -28.79 -8.59
N SER A 91 -7.27 -28.76 -9.72
CA SER A 91 -7.81 -28.22 -10.95
C SER A 91 -9.00 -29.08 -11.42
N THR A 92 -9.82 -28.53 -12.31
CA THR A 92 -10.92 -29.27 -12.93
C THR A 92 -10.43 -30.47 -13.77
N ALA A 93 -9.16 -30.46 -14.17
CA ALA A 93 -8.48 -31.55 -14.86
C ALA A 93 -7.87 -32.60 -13.90
N GLY A 94 -8.00 -32.41 -12.58
CA GLY A 94 -7.47 -33.32 -11.55
C GLY A 94 -5.99 -33.09 -11.22
N GLU A 95 -5.38 -32.03 -11.74
CA GLU A 95 -4.00 -31.66 -11.38
C GLU A 95 -3.97 -30.98 -10.01
N VAL A 96 -2.97 -31.33 -9.22
CA VAL A 96 -2.75 -30.70 -7.92
C VAL A 96 -1.88 -29.47 -8.13
N GLN A 97 -2.36 -28.32 -7.69
CA GLN A 97 -1.64 -27.06 -7.74
C GLN A 97 -1.59 -26.43 -6.34
N ASN A 98 -0.49 -25.75 -6.06
CA ASN A 98 -0.37 -24.92 -4.86
C ASN A 98 -0.66 -23.46 -5.22
N GLU A 99 -1.35 -22.77 -4.32
CA GLU A 99 -1.38 -21.32 -4.25
C GLU A 99 -0.15 -20.86 -3.47
N TYR A 100 0.60 -19.96 -4.06
CA TYR A 100 1.80 -19.37 -3.49
C TYR A 100 1.59 -17.89 -3.21
N VAL A 101 2.30 -17.38 -2.21
CA VAL A 101 2.28 -15.96 -1.85
C VAL A 101 3.68 -15.37 -1.75
N ILE A 102 3.84 -14.15 -2.25
CA ILE A 102 5.02 -13.29 -2.03
C ILE A 102 4.53 -12.02 -1.35
N SER A 103 5.07 -11.71 -0.17
CA SER A 103 4.70 -10.49 0.54
C SER A 103 5.40 -9.27 -0.07
N LEU A 104 4.72 -8.13 -0.14
CA LEU A 104 5.29 -6.84 -0.53
C LEU A 104 5.46 -5.90 0.68
N VAL A 105 5.33 -6.43 1.91
CA VAL A 105 5.61 -5.73 3.17
C VAL A 105 6.82 -6.33 3.89
N GLY A 106 7.21 -5.76 5.03
CA GLY A 106 8.34 -6.27 5.80
C GLY A 106 9.71 -5.89 5.22
N PRO A 107 10.74 -6.75 5.37
CA PRO A 107 12.11 -6.45 4.95
C PRO A 107 12.26 -6.05 3.48
N PHE A 108 11.32 -6.48 2.62
CA PHE A 108 11.30 -6.05 1.22
C PHE A 108 11.14 -4.53 1.06
N LEU A 109 10.27 -3.91 1.87
CA LEU A 109 10.03 -2.47 1.80
C LEU A 109 11.25 -1.67 2.24
N GLU A 110 12.10 -2.21 3.13
CA GLU A 110 13.28 -1.54 3.67
C GLU A 110 14.20 -0.98 2.57
N GLU A 111 14.33 -1.74 1.49
CA GLU A 111 15.16 -1.40 0.33
C GLU A 111 14.52 -0.38 -0.61
N LEU A 112 13.20 -0.23 -0.50
CA LEU A 112 12.38 0.59 -1.39
C LEU A 112 11.98 1.93 -0.77
N ILE A 113 12.16 2.09 0.55
CA ILE A 113 11.92 3.36 1.24
C ILE A 113 12.79 4.42 0.57
N PRO A 114 12.21 5.53 0.09
CA PRO A 114 12.99 6.68 -0.33
C PRO A 114 13.91 7.09 0.83
N ARG A 115 15.24 6.96 0.68
CA ARG A 115 16.17 7.38 1.73
C ARG A 115 15.90 8.85 2.07
N PRO A 116 15.79 9.23 3.36
CA PRO A 116 15.36 10.57 3.72
C PRO A 116 16.36 11.61 3.21
N MET A 117 15.87 12.54 2.38
CA MET A 117 16.26 13.93 2.51
C MET A 117 15.57 14.43 3.78
N GLN A 118 16.35 14.58 4.85
CA GLN A 118 16.02 15.09 6.20
C GLN A 118 14.54 15.00 6.65
N PRO A 119 14.25 14.32 7.78
CA PRO A 119 12.91 14.42 8.37
C PRO A 119 12.54 15.89 8.57
N PRO A 120 11.25 16.27 8.50
CA PRO A 120 10.85 17.56 8.99
C PRO A 120 11.36 17.61 10.42
N THR A 121 12.24 18.56 10.72
CA THR A 121 12.53 18.92 12.10
C THR A 121 11.19 19.37 12.68
N LEU A 122 10.46 18.44 13.28
CA LEU A 122 9.57 18.77 14.38
C LEU A 122 10.52 19.35 15.41
N HIS A 123 10.64 20.68 15.43
CA HIS A 123 11.19 21.36 16.58
C HIS A 123 10.35 20.87 17.75
N GLU A 124 10.92 19.99 18.57
CA GLU A 124 10.49 19.82 19.95
C GLU A 124 10.73 21.17 20.61
N GLN A 125 9.79 22.10 20.40
CA GLN A 125 9.61 23.18 21.35
C GLN A 125 9.14 22.51 22.62
N GLU A 126 10.05 22.44 23.59
CA GLU A 126 9.68 22.27 25.00
C GLU A 126 8.50 23.20 25.30
N PRO A 127 7.50 22.75 26.08
CA PRO A 127 6.32 23.56 26.35
C PRO A 127 6.73 24.80 27.14
N ASP A 128 6.78 25.95 26.45
CA ASP A 128 6.84 27.24 27.12
C ASP A 128 5.50 27.43 27.86
N ALA A 129 5.57 27.42 29.19
CA ALA A 129 4.44 27.66 30.05
C ALA A 129 3.97 29.12 29.89
N SER A 130 3.01 29.34 28.99
CA SER A 130 2.20 30.55 28.98
C SER A 130 0.72 30.19 28.88
N THR A 131 0.07 30.16 30.04
CA THR A 131 -1.37 30.03 30.22
C THR A 131 -2.08 31.30 29.72
N GLY A 132 -2.41 31.31 28.43
CA GLY A 132 -3.50 32.14 27.89
C GLY A 132 -4.82 31.38 27.98
N PRO A 133 -5.97 32.05 28.16
CA PRO A 133 -7.24 31.36 28.36
C PRO A 133 -7.62 30.59 27.08
N GLU A 134 -7.62 29.26 27.20
CA GLU A 134 -8.14 28.33 26.20
C GLU A 134 -9.55 28.75 25.79
N GLN A 135 -9.69 29.20 24.54
CA GLN A 135 -10.99 29.27 23.90
C GLN A 135 -11.46 27.84 23.67
N ASN A 136 -12.34 27.42 24.57
CA ASN A 136 -13.12 26.19 24.53
C ASN A 136 -13.84 26.02 23.18
N ASN A 137 -13.17 25.37 22.22
CA ASN A 137 -13.85 24.77 21.07
C ASN A 137 -14.45 23.44 21.53
N LEU A 138 -15.73 23.49 21.82
CA LEU A 138 -16.55 22.34 22.18
C LEU A 138 -16.49 21.27 21.07
N SER A 139 -16.01 20.09 21.44
CA SER A 139 -16.34 18.77 20.87
C SER A 139 -15.89 18.46 19.43
N SER A 140 -14.62 18.12 19.24
CA SER A 140 -14.22 17.12 18.23
C SER A 140 -13.63 15.91 18.95
N ILE A 141 -14.24 14.74 18.76
CA ILE A 141 -13.61 13.48 19.19
C ILE A 141 -12.34 13.35 18.35
N PRO A 142 -11.16 13.13 18.96
CA PRO A 142 -9.92 12.99 18.22
C PRO A 142 -10.03 11.90 17.15
N SER A 143 -9.48 12.18 15.96
CA SER A 143 -9.37 11.19 14.89
C SER A 143 -8.49 10.04 15.36
N THR A 144 -8.78 8.82 14.89
CA THR A 144 -7.94 7.64 15.14
C THR A 144 -7.21 7.14 13.89
N GLY A 145 -7.46 7.79 12.74
CA GLY A 145 -6.84 7.48 11.45
C GLY A 145 -7.62 8.16 10.32
N PHE A 146 -7.31 7.83 9.08
CA PHE A 146 -7.91 8.42 7.89
C PHE A 146 -8.48 7.34 6.96
N ILE A 147 -9.71 7.54 6.51
CA ILE A 147 -10.31 6.78 5.40
C ILE A 147 -10.46 7.72 4.22
N ILE A 148 -9.86 7.38 3.09
CA ILE A 148 -9.88 8.17 1.87
C ILE A 148 -10.63 7.39 0.80
N ASP A 149 -11.79 7.90 0.39
CA ASP A 149 -12.52 7.30 -0.73
C ASP A 149 -11.95 7.80 -2.06
N ALA A 150 -11.20 6.94 -2.75
CA ALA A 150 -10.56 7.23 -4.03
C ALA A 150 -11.29 6.60 -5.23
N ARG A 151 -12.44 5.96 -5.00
CA ARG A 151 -13.23 5.29 -6.05
C ARG A 151 -13.73 6.29 -7.09
N GLY A 152 -13.83 5.86 -8.35
CA GLY A 152 -14.31 6.69 -9.46
C GLY A 152 -13.36 7.79 -9.92
N THR A 153 -12.19 7.95 -9.28
CA THR A 153 -11.18 8.94 -9.66
C THR A 153 -10.14 8.40 -10.64
N GLY A 154 -10.20 7.10 -10.96
CA GLY A 154 -9.19 6.42 -11.77
C GLY A 154 -7.87 6.17 -11.02
N PHE A 155 -7.89 6.23 -9.69
CA PHE A 155 -6.76 5.92 -8.82
C PHE A 155 -6.20 4.52 -9.12
N ARG A 156 -4.87 4.45 -9.24
CA ARG A 156 -4.14 3.19 -9.34
C ARG A 156 -3.39 2.97 -8.03
N PRO A 157 -3.66 1.87 -7.31
CA PRO A 157 -2.91 1.54 -6.10
C PRO A 157 -1.42 1.41 -6.41
N GLY A 158 -0.60 1.78 -5.43
CA GLY A 158 0.85 1.66 -5.46
C GLY A 158 1.41 1.43 -4.06
N ILE A 159 2.73 1.37 -3.93
CA ILE A 159 3.38 1.08 -2.64
C ILE A 159 3.43 2.33 -1.75
N PHE A 160 3.77 3.50 -2.32
CA PHE A 160 3.87 4.77 -1.60
C PHE A 160 3.05 5.91 -2.24
N PRO A 161 1.70 5.80 -2.29
CA PRO A 161 0.84 6.87 -2.80
C PRO A 161 0.93 8.15 -1.97
N ARG A 162 1.03 9.32 -2.61
CA ARG A 162 1.04 10.59 -1.88
C ARG A 162 -0.35 11.17 -1.72
N LEU A 163 -0.54 11.92 -0.63
CA LEU A 163 -1.69 12.80 -0.45
C LEU A 163 -1.26 14.23 -0.68
N LEU A 164 -1.99 14.95 -1.51
CA LEU A 164 -1.70 16.32 -1.90
C LEU A 164 -2.90 17.23 -1.64
N ASP A 165 -2.63 18.51 -1.39
CA ASP A 165 -3.66 19.55 -1.45
C ASP A 165 -3.90 20.03 -2.91
N PRO A 166 -4.90 20.89 -3.16
CA PRO A 166 -5.19 21.37 -4.51
C PRO A 166 -4.04 22.15 -5.16
N GLN A 167 -3.13 22.73 -4.37
CA GLN A 167 -1.95 23.49 -4.80
C GLN A 167 -0.75 22.57 -5.11
N GLY A 168 -0.84 21.28 -4.77
CA GLY A 168 0.22 20.30 -4.96
C GLY A 168 1.19 20.20 -3.79
N ASN A 169 0.90 20.82 -2.65
CA ASN A 169 1.69 20.61 -1.44
C ASN A 169 1.44 19.21 -0.89
N VAL A 170 2.48 18.59 -0.36
CA VAL A 170 2.41 17.22 0.13
C VAL A 170 1.90 17.18 1.56
N ILE A 171 0.85 16.39 1.78
CA ILE A 171 0.25 16.10 3.09
C ILE A 171 0.85 14.81 3.66
N LEU A 172 0.99 13.77 2.84
CA LEU A 172 1.57 12.48 3.20
C LEU A 172 2.63 12.09 2.17
N ASP A 173 3.85 11.82 2.65
CA ASP A 173 5.00 11.38 1.88
C ASP A 173 5.73 10.24 2.60
N ALA A 174 6.35 9.32 1.86
CA ALA A 174 7.02 8.15 2.43
C ALA A 174 8.28 8.53 3.24
N GLY A 175 8.86 9.70 3.02
CA GLY A 175 9.97 10.20 3.83
C GLY A 175 9.60 10.63 5.25
N ASN A 176 8.31 10.78 5.57
CA ASN A 176 7.83 11.38 6.81
C ASN A 176 7.16 10.39 7.78
N VAL A 177 7.19 9.08 7.47
CA VAL A 177 6.56 8.04 8.28
C VAL A 177 7.54 7.31 9.19
N ASP A 178 7.02 6.74 10.26
CA ASP A 178 7.76 5.86 11.16
C ASP A 178 8.15 4.59 10.41
N ARG A 179 9.46 4.34 10.39
CA ARG A 179 10.06 3.24 9.64
C ARG A 179 9.64 1.89 10.17
N ASP A 180 9.60 1.71 11.49
CA ASP A 180 9.29 0.41 12.09
C ASP A 180 7.81 0.07 11.85
N VAL A 181 6.93 1.08 11.93
CA VAL A 181 5.51 0.92 11.60
C VAL A 181 5.32 0.61 10.11
N LEU A 182 6.02 1.32 9.22
CA LEU A 182 6.00 1.06 7.79
C LEU A 182 6.41 -0.38 7.45
N LEU A 183 7.50 -0.87 8.05
CA LEU A 183 7.98 -2.23 7.81
C LEU A 183 7.04 -3.29 8.39
N GLU A 184 6.44 -3.03 9.56
CA GLU A 184 5.51 -3.97 10.19
C GLU A 184 4.18 -4.08 9.41
N ARG A 185 3.64 -2.96 8.92
CA ARG A 185 2.23 -2.87 8.46
C ARG A 185 2.03 -2.40 7.04
N GLY A 186 3.08 -1.91 6.38
CA GLY A 186 2.97 -1.20 5.11
C GLY A 186 2.63 0.28 5.29
N TYR A 187 2.59 1.00 4.17
CA TYR A 187 2.48 2.47 4.15
C TYR A 187 1.03 2.99 4.23
N VAL A 188 0.13 2.29 3.54
CA VAL A 188 -1.31 2.53 3.55
C VAL A 188 -2.01 1.18 3.43
N HIS A 189 -3.25 1.10 3.92
CA HIS A 189 -4.09 -0.07 3.73
C HIS A 189 -5.07 0.16 2.58
N TYR A 190 -5.30 -0.86 1.75
CA TYR A 190 -6.32 -0.77 0.71
C TYR A 190 -7.59 -1.53 1.08
N ALA A 191 -8.73 -0.94 0.74
CA ALA A 191 -10.03 -1.56 0.96
C ALA A 191 -10.94 -1.39 -0.27
N TYR A 192 -11.83 -2.33 -0.52
CA TYR A 192 -12.78 -2.25 -1.64
C TYR A 192 -14.15 -1.66 -1.27
N SER A 193 -14.35 -1.30 0.00
CA SER A 193 -15.60 -0.68 0.45
C SER A 193 -15.42 0.09 1.75
N PRO A 194 -16.31 1.06 2.04
CA PRO A 194 -16.32 1.76 3.33
C PRO A 194 -16.50 0.83 4.53
N ARG A 195 -17.20 -0.31 4.35
CA ARG A 195 -17.38 -1.29 5.42
C ARG A 195 -16.08 -2.04 5.70
N ALA A 196 -15.39 -2.50 4.65
CA ALA A 196 -14.09 -3.17 4.79
C ALA A 196 -13.05 -2.22 5.41
N ALA A 197 -13.05 -0.95 4.98
CA ALA A 197 -12.16 0.07 5.53
C ALA A 197 -12.37 0.35 7.03
N LEU A 198 -13.54 0.05 7.60
CA LEU A 198 -13.79 0.22 9.05
C LEU A 198 -13.42 -1.03 9.86
N GLN A 199 -13.16 -2.14 9.19
CA GLN A 199 -12.83 -3.41 9.83
C GLN A 199 -11.32 -3.59 9.99
N THR A 200 -10.52 -2.72 9.35
CA THR A 200 -9.07 -2.63 9.58
C THR A 200 -8.85 -2.22 11.03
N ARG A 201 -8.21 -3.11 11.81
CA ARG A 201 -7.93 -2.92 13.24
C ARG A 201 -7.07 -1.67 13.49
N GLU A 202 -6.37 -1.24 12.45
CA GLU A 202 -5.35 -0.21 12.43
C GLU A 202 -5.97 1.20 12.59
N LEU A 203 -7.14 1.46 12.01
CA LEU A 203 -7.73 2.81 11.99
C LEU A 203 -8.41 3.27 13.28
N GLY A 204 -8.49 2.42 14.30
CA GLY A 204 -9.23 2.70 15.53
C GLY A 204 -10.74 2.92 15.31
N LEU A 205 -11.39 3.56 16.28
CA LEU A 205 -12.86 3.63 16.35
C LEU A 205 -13.48 4.85 15.65
N ASN A 206 -12.71 5.91 15.41
CA ASN A 206 -13.21 7.18 14.88
C ASN A 206 -12.27 7.75 13.79
N PRO A 207 -12.14 7.07 12.64
CA PRO A 207 -11.33 7.61 11.55
C PRO A 207 -12.01 8.80 10.89
N LEU A 208 -11.21 9.78 10.48
CA LEU A 208 -11.62 10.90 9.66
C LEU A 208 -11.92 10.39 8.24
N ARG A 209 -13.15 10.59 7.76
CA ARG A 209 -13.55 10.21 6.40
C ARG A 209 -13.38 11.37 5.45
N LEU A 210 -12.67 11.11 4.37
CA LEU A 210 -12.28 12.06 3.34
C LEU A 210 -12.60 11.49 1.96
N VAL A 211 -12.73 12.35 0.96
CA VAL A 211 -13.01 11.96 -0.43
C VAL A 211 -11.92 12.55 -1.31
N ALA A 212 -11.35 11.74 -2.20
CA ALA A 212 -10.43 12.23 -3.21
C ALA A 212 -11.19 13.10 -4.22
N GLU A 213 -10.69 14.30 -4.49
CA GLU A 213 -11.24 15.14 -5.56
C GLU A 213 -10.80 14.65 -6.93
N ARG A 214 -9.53 14.24 -7.03
CA ARG A 214 -8.91 13.74 -8.26
C ARG A 214 -7.65 12.97 -7.95
N THR A 215 -7.12 12.33 -8.99
CA THR A 215 -5.79 11.70 -8.98
C THR A 215 -4.88 12.38 -9.98
N VAL A 216 -3.59 12.41 -9.68
CA VAL A 216 -2.56 13.06 -10.50
C VAL A 216 -1.35 12.15 -10.66
N GLY A 217 -0.40 12.62 -11.48
CA GLY A 217 0.76 11.84 -11.88
C GLY A 217 0.46 10.90 -13.04
N ARG A 218 1.52 10.51 -13.77
CA ARG A 218 1.42 9.62 -14.92
C ARG A 218 0.74 8.30 -14.57
N ASP A 219 1.08 7.75 -13.41
CA ASP A 219 0.55 6.49 -12.94
C ASP A 219 -0.77 6.60 -12.19
N ARG A 220 -1.30 7.81 -11.95
CA ARG A 220 -2.53 8.06 -11.17
C ARG A 220 -2.50 7.47 -9.76
N CYS A 221 -1.32 7.49 -9.14
CA CYS A 221 -1.06 6.97 -7.79
C CYS A 221 -1.05 8.07 -6.70
N ASP A 222 -1.12 9.35 -7.09
CA ASP A 222 -1.19 10.46 -6.13
C ASP A 222 -2.63 10.96 -6.02
N ILE A 223 -3.11 11.11 -4.79
CA ILE A 223 -4.46 11.58 -4.48
C ILE A 223 -4.42 13.06 -4.12
N VAL A 224 -5.33 13.83 -4.71
CA VAL A 224 -5.57 15.22 -4.31
C VAL A 224 -6.86 15.31 -3.52
N LEU A 225 -6.76 15.90 -2.32
CA LEU A 225 -7.89 16.20 -1.45
C LEU A 225 -8.38 17.63 -1.66
N SER A 226 -9.60 17.92 -1.18
CA SER A 226 -10.09 19.30 -1.12
C SER A 226 -9.25 20.13 -0.14
N ALA A 227 -9.20 21.45 -0.34
CA ALA A 227 -8.47 22.33 0.58
C ALA A 227 -8.99 22.23 2.02
N ALA A 228 -10.31 22.08 2.20
CA ALA A 228 -10.93 21.91 3.52
C ALA A 228 -10.54 20.58 4.17
N ASP A 229 -10.48 19.49 3.40
CA ASP A 229 -10.06 18.19 3.91
C ASP A 229 -8.56 18.14 4.23
N ALA A 230 -7.74 18.79 3.42
CA ALA A 230 -6.31 18.97 3.70
C ALA A 230 -6.11 19.75 5.01
N GLU A 231 -6.85 20.84 5.21
CA GLU A 231 -6.81 21.63 6.45
C GLU A 231 -7.22 20.80 7.66
N ARG A 232 -8.30 20.00 7.56
CA ARG A 232 -8.73 19.09 8.64
C ARG A 232 -7.71 18.02 9.02
N ILE A 233 -6.80 17.66 8.11
CA ILE A 233 -5.68 16.77 8.44
C ILE A 233 -4.58 17.57 9.15
N LEU A 234 -4.26 18.76 8.63
CA LEU A 234 -3.10 19.55 9.08
C LEU A 234 -3.37 20.37 10.35
N ASP A 235 -4.62 20.53 10.77
CA ASP A 235 -5.04 21.37 11.90
C ASP A 235 -4.63 20.85 13.29
N SER A 236 -4.15 19.61 13.38
CA SER A 236 -3.93 18.91 14.65
C SER A 236 -2.60 18.15 14.67
N PRO A 237 -1.74 18.37 15.69
CA PRO A 237 -0.52 17.58 15.87
C PRO A 237 -0.79 16.07 16.02
N LEU A 238 -1.96 15.69 16.54
CA LEU A 238 -2.35 14.28 16.63
C LEU A 238 -2.57 13.68 15.24
N ASN A 239 -3.23 14.41 14.34
CA ASN A 239 -3.47 13.96 12.97
C ASN A 239 -2.14 13.75 12.22
N LEU A 240 -1.17 14.63 12.43
CA LEU A 240 0.17 14.48 11.86
C LEU A 240 0.89 13.22 12.41
N ARG A 241 0.76 12.93 13.70
CA ARG A 241 1.28 11.67 14.28
C ARG A 241 0.64 10.43 13.67
N LEU A 242 -0.67 10.46 13.44
CA LEU A 242 -1.38 9.36 12.78
C LEU A 242 -0.90 9.13 11.34
N LEU A 243 -0.56 10.20 10.61
CA LEU A 243 0.10 10.09 9.30
C LEU A 243 1.49 9.46 9.42
N CYS A 244 2.31 9.90 10.38
CA CYS A 244 3.61 9.29 10.67
C CYS A 244 3.46 7.79 10.98
N GLU A 245 2.42 7.41 11.70
CA GLU A 245 2.12 6.01 12.06
C GLU A 245 1.40 5.23 10.95
N CYS A 246 1.35 5.72 9.70
CA CYS A 246 0.72 5.02 8.57
C CYS A 246 -0.78 4.66 8.79
N MET A 247 -1.51 5.45 9.59
CA MET A 247 -2.91 5.20 9.94
C MET A 247 -3.87 5.69 8.84
N VAL A 248 -3.67 5.20 7.62
CA VAL A 248 -4.40 5.62 6.41
C VAL A 248 -4.92 4.38 5.67
N THR A 249 -6.22 4.37 5.39
CA THR A 249 -6.87 3.39 4.52
C THR A 249 -7.46 4.07 3.30
N ILE A 250 -7.09 3.60 2.11
CA ILE A 250 -7.60 4.10 0.84
C ILE A 250 -8.62 3.12 0.28
N ILE A 251 -9.82 3.61 -0.01
CA ILE A 251 -10.85 2.82 -0.67
C ILE A 251 -10.65 2.92 -2.18
N ILE A 252 -10.52 1.77 -2.83
CA ILE A 252 -10.21 1.65 -4.26
C ILE A 252 -11.34 0.95 -5.01
N ASP A 253 -11.40 1.18 -6.32
CA ASP A 253 -12.29 0.44 -7.20
C ASP A 253 -11.86 -1.03 -7.29
N ARG A 254 -12.81 -1.94 -7.52
CA ARG A 254 -12.47 -3.32 -7.86
C ARG A 254 -11.91 -3.35 -9.28
N GLN A 255 -10.73 -3.93 -9.44
CA GLN A 255 -10.09 -4.17 -10.73
C GLN A 255 -10.58 -5.48 -11.35
#